data_AF-A0A7J7IVU8-F1
#
_entry.id   AF-A0A7J7IVU8-F1
#
_cell.length_a   1.000
_cell.length_b   1.000
_cell.length_c   1.000
_cell.angle_alpha   90.00
_cell.angle_beta   90.00
_cell.angle_gamma   90.00
#
_symmetry.space_group_name_H-M   'P 1'
#
loop_
_entity.id
_entity.type
_entity.pdbx_description
1 polymer ?
#
loop_
_entity_poly.entity_id
_entity_poly.type
_entity_poly.pdbx_seq_one_letter_code
_entity_poly.pdbx_strand_id
1 'polypeptide(L)'
;MVRENIMKWSTPTLSDEEAYSVRLPSSFKCDGCTAIAFQISTGMAVFHEKKYRKKKKMAPESEVIELIENICDKKTFENYGLKQMGGINRLSGPGTEAEEEPGMMQGGGKWPNRLAMMCGEIAGELDEYDMYKAVVEDGPEKLFQLICQDNENSVLAGCMEKQMKDEL
;
A
#
# COMPACT_ATOMS: atom_id res chain seq x y z
N MET A 1 -13.68 -8.90 -40.51
CA MET A 1 -12.30 -9.27 -40.14
C MET A 1 -12.05 -8.69 -38.77
N VAL A 2 -12.31 -9.46 -37.70
CA VAL A 2 -12.05 -9.01 -36.32
C VAL A 2 -10.57 -9.26 -36.07
N ARG A 3 -9.79 -8.21 -35.82
CA ARG A 3 -8.42 -8.35 -35.32
C ARG A 3 -8.52 -8.89 -33.90
N GLU A 4 -8.21 -10.16 -33.70
CA GLU A 4 -7.90 -10.70 -32.38
C GLU A 4 -6.58 -10.06 -31.92
N ASN A 5 -6.66 -9.01 -31.12
CA ASN A 5 -5.52 -8.61 -30.30
C ASN A 5 -5.36 -9.71 -29.25
N ILE A 6 -4.50 -10.68 -29.55
CA ILE A 6 -4.00 -11.64 -28.56
C ILE A 6 -3.27 -10.80 -27.51
N MET A 7 -3.95 -10.46 -26.41
CA MET A 7 -3.29 -9.88 -25.24
C MET A 7 -2.30 -10.94 -24.74
N LYS A 8 -1.02 -10.70 -25.00
CA LYS A 8 0.06 -11.53 -24.50
C LYS A 8 0.28 -11.18 -23.03
N TRP A 9 -0.41 -11.91 -22.17
CA TRP A 9 -0.15 -11.93 -20.74
C TRP A 9 1.09 -12.77 -20.48
N SER A 10 2.13 -12.17 -19.94
CA SER A 10 3.34 -12.87 -19.51
C SER A 10 3.40 -12.95 -18.00
N THR A 11 3.93 -14.06 -17.50
CA THR A 11 4.21 -14.23 -16.07
C THR A 11 5.36 -13.28 -15.66
N PRO A 12 5.28 -12.64 -14.48
CA PRO A 12 6.36 -11.81 -13.96
C PRO A 12 7.71 -12.56 -13.98
N THR A 13 8.74 -11.93 -14.53
CA THR A 13 10.11 -12.44 -14.43
C THR A 13 10.79 -11.70 -13.29
N LEU A 14 11.23 -12.44 -12.27
CA LEU A 14 11.77 -11.83 -11.06
C LEU A 14 13.24 -11.44 -11.24
N SER A 15 13.62 -10.28 -10.73
CA SER A 15 15.03 -9.95 -10.51
C SER A 15 15.59 -10.70 -9.29
N ASP A 16 16.92 -10.70 -9.11
CA ASP A 16 17.56 -11.35 -7.96
C ASP A 16 17.05 -10.79 -6.62
N GLU A 17 16.87 -9.47 -6.50
CA GLU A 17 16.34 -8.84 -5.29
C GLU A 17 14.89 -9.31 -5.04
N GLU A 18 14.08 -9.35 -6.08
CA GLU A 18 12.67 -9.78 -6.01
C GLU A 18 12.52 -11.25 -5.61
N ALA A 19 13.42 -12.10 -6.11
CA ALA A 19 13.44 -13.52 -5.79
C ALA A 19 13.92 -13.78 -4.36
N TYR A 20 14.99 -13.11 -3.93
CA TYR A 20 15.72 -13.51 -2.72
C TYR A 20 15.51 -12.60 -1.52
N SER A 21 15.28 -11.30 -1.69
CA SER A 21 15.16 -10.35 -0.56
C SER A 21 14.04 -10.74 0.41
N VAL A 22 14.24 -10.48 1.69
CA VAL A 22 13.18 -10.62 2.71
C VAL A 22 12.34 -9.34 2.80
N ARG A 23 12.94 -8.19 2.45
CA ARG A 23 12.28 -6.88 2.47
C ARG A 23 11.66 -6.54 1.12
N LEU A 24 10.82 -5.51 1.12
CA LEU A 24 10.24 -4.97 -0.10
C LEU A 24 11.39 -4.43 -0.98
N PRO A 25 11.54 -4.91 -2.23
CA PRO A 25 12.58 -4.44 -3.12
C PRO A 25 12.45 -2.95 -3.42
N SER A 26 13.58 -2.30 -3.72
CA SER A 26 13.61 -0.84 -3.94
C SER A 26 12.71 -0.39 -5.10
N SER A 27 12.57 -1.22 -6.14
CA SER A 27 11.68 -0.98 -7.29
C SER A 27 10.19 -0.92 -6.93
N PHE A 28 9.78 -1.51 -5.81
CA PHE A 28 8.38 -1.56 -5.37
C PHE A 28 8.05 -0.60 -4.25
N LYS A 29 8.97 0.28 -3.83
CA LYS A 29 8.72 1.20 -2.72
C LYS A 29 7.47 2.07 -2.94
N CYS A 30 7.30 2.64 -4.13
CA CYS A 30 6.14 3.47 -4.45
C CYS A 30 4.83 2.69 -4.43
N ASP A 31 4.79 1.54 -5.13
CA ASP A 31 3.58 0.72 -5.16
C ASP A 31 3.26 0.14 -3.78
N GLY A 32 4.28 -0.18 -2.97
CA GLY A 32 4.12 -0.59 -1.58
C GLY A 32 3.60 0.54 -0.69
N CYS A 33 4.03 1.77 -0.94
CA CYS A 33 3.55 2.94 -0.20
C CYS A 33 2.07 3.15 -0.41
N THR A 34 1.62 3.15 -1.66
CA THR A 34 0.21 3.33 -1.99
C THR A 34 -0.65 2.19 -1.43
N ALA A 35 -0.18 0.94 -1.54
CA ALA A 35 -0.84 -0.23 -0.95
C ALA A 35 -1.01 -0.10 0.57
N ILE A 36 0.06 0.25 1.29
CA ILE A 36 0.03 0.34 2.76
C ILE A 36 -0.80 1.54 3.22
N ALA A 37 -0.59 2.72 2.62
CA ALA A 37 -1.35 3.92 2.93
C ALA A 37 -2.86 3.67 2.72
N PHE A 38 -3.22 2.99 1.63
CA PHE A 38 -4.61 2.60 1.37
C PHE A 38 -5.20 1.71 2.47
N GLN A 39 -4.48 0.67 2.89
CA GLN A 39 -4.98 -0.25 3.92
C GLN A 39 -5.14 0.44 5.28
N ILE A 40 -4.16 1.26 5.68
CA ILE A 40 -4.21 1.99 6.94
C ILE A 40 -5.34 3.02 6.92
N SER A 41 -5.39 3.87 5.89
CA SER A 41 -6.38 4.94 5.79
C SER A 41 -7.81 4.38 5.73
N THR A 42 -8.01 3.32 4.93
CA THR A 42 -9.32 2.67 4.80
C THR A 42 -9.72 1.96 6.10
N GLY A 43 -8.80 1.23 6.73
CA GLY A 43 -9.05 0.54 7.99
C GLY A 43 -9.46 1.51 9.11
N MET A 44 -8.72 2.62 9.26
CA MET A 44 -9.02 3.69 10.22
C MET A 44 -10.36 4.37 9.94
N ALA A 45 -10.62 4.76 8.69
CA ALA A 45 -11.87 5.41 8.31
C ALA A 45 -13.07 4.50 8.59
N VAL A 46 -13.00 3.22 8.18
CA VAL A 46 -14.06 2.23 8.41
C VAL A 46 -14.26 1.96 9.89
N PHE A 47 -13.19 1.85 10.67
CA PHE A 47 -13.25 1.66 12.12
C PHE A 47 -13.93 2.84 12.82
N HIS A 48 -13.50 4.07 12.52
CA HIS A 48 -14.08 5.28 13.11
C HIS A 48 -15.55 5.41 12.73
N GLU A 49 -15.88 5.24 11.46
CA GLU A 49 -17.24 5.32 10.93
C GLU A 49 -18.19 4.36 11.66
N LYS A 50 -17.75 3.12 11.87
CA LYS A 50 -18.57 2.08 12.52
C LYS A 50 -18.73 2.29 14.02
N LYS A 51 -17.68 2.70 14.75
CA LYS A 51 -17.67 2.64 16.24
C LYS A 51 -17.75 4.01 16.92
N TYR A 52 -17.34 5.09 16.23
CA TYR A 52 -17.05 6.38 16.86
C TYR A 52 -17.79 7.57 16.24
N ARG A 53 -18.12 7.57 14.94
CA ARG A 53 -18.82 8.68 14.29
C ARG A 53 -20.11 9.07 15.02
N LYS A 54 -20.99 8.10 15.31
CA LYS A 54 -22.27 8.36 16.01
C LYS A 54 -22.08 8.90 17.43
N LYS A 55 -20.96 8.59 18.06
CA LYS A 55 -20.62 9.06 19.41
C LYS A 55 -20.01 10.47 19.39
N LYS A 56 -19.63 10.99 18.22
CA LYS A 56 -18.93 12.28 18.05
C LYS A 56 -17.68 12.38 18.92
N LYS A 57 -16.89 11.31 18.95
CA LYS A 57 -15.68 11.18 19.79
C LYS A 57 -14.59 10.47 19.01
N MET A 58 -13.33 10.72 19.35
CA MET A 58 -12.21 9.92 18.89
C MET A 58 -12.16 8.56 19.61
N ALA A 59 -11.55 7.57 18.97
CA ALA A 59 -11.19 6.33 19.62
C ALA A 59 -10.11 6.57 20.70
N PRO A 60 -10.08 5.74 21.77
CA PRO A 60 -8.94 5.67 22.66
C PRO A 60 -7.68 5.21 21.92
N GLU A 61 -6.53 5.76 22.30
CA GLU A 61 -5.23 5.44 21.71
C GLU A 61 -4.92 3.94 21.70
N SER A 62 -5.20 3.23 22.81
CA SER A 62 -5.00 1.77 22.89
C SER A 62 -5.76 0.99 21.82
N GLU A 63 -6.97 1.42 21.46
CA GLU A 63 -7.73 0.76 20.39
C GLU A 63 -7.20 1.09 18.99
N VAL A 64 -6.58 2.26 18.84
CA VAL A 64 -5.94 2.67 17.58
C VAL A 64 -4.67 1.86 17.35
N ILE A 65 -3.86 1.66 18.39
CA ILE A 65 -2.66 0.80 18.33
C ILE A 65 -3.06 -0.63 17.92
N GLU A 66 -4.04 -1.23 18.61
CA GLU A 66 -4.55 -2.56 18.25
C GLU A 66 -5.10 -2.59 16.81
N LEU A 67 -5.76 -1.52 16.36
CA LEU A 67 -6.26 -1.44 14.99
C LEU A 67 -5.11 -1.47 13.97
N ILE A 68 -4.05 -0.69 14.18
CA ILE A 68 -2.91 -0.65 13.26
C ILE A 68 -2.18 -1.99 13.24
N GLU A 69 -1.97 -2.62 14.39
CA GLU A 69 -1.37 -3.98 14.45
C GLU A 69 -2.17 -4.97 13.60
N ASN A 70 -3.51 -4.91 13.67
CA ASN A 70 -4.39 -5.76 12.86
C ASN A 70 -4.35 -5.41 11.37
N ILE A 71 -4.29 -4.12 11.01
CA ILE A 71 -4.17 -3.69 9.61
C ILE A 71 -2.83 -4.16 9.04
N CYS A 72 -1.74 -4.02 9.80
CA CYS A 72 -0.40 -4.44 9.39
C CYS A 72 -0.18 -5.96 9.48
N ASP A 73 -1.16 -6.75 9.89
CA ASP A 73 -1.07 -8.21 9.84
C ASP A 73 -0.93 -8.71 8.39
N LYS A 74 -0.16 -9.77 8.22
CA LYS A 74 0.08 -10.42 6.92
C LYS A 74 -1.22 -10.74 6.16
N LYS A 75 -2.29 -11.11 6.86
CA LYS A 75 -3.58 -11.50 6.24
C LYS A 75 -4.20 -10.37 5.43
N THR A 76 -4.03 -9.12 5.86
CA THR A 76 -4.50 -7.93 5.12
C THR A 76 -3.89 -7.86 3.73
N PHE A 77 -2.66 -8.36 3.59
CA PHE A 77 -1.89 -8.26 2.35
C PHE A 77 -1.93 -9.52 1.47
N GLU A 78 -2.76 -10.53 1.77
CA GLU A 78 -2.83 -11.79 1.01
C GLU A 78 -3.27 -11.60 -0.44
N ASN A 79 -4.05 -10.56 -0.72
CA ASN A 79 -4.53 -10.23 -2.07
C ASN A 79 -3.55 -9.38 -2.89
N TYR A 80 -2.35 -9.11 -2.35
CA TYR A 80 -1.30 -8.41 -3.07
C TYR A 80 -0.35 -9.40 -3.75
N GLY A 81 0.12 -9.01 -4.93
CA GLY A 81 1.02 -9.81 -5.74
C GLY A 81 1.70 -8.99 -6.82
N LEU A 82 2.41 -9.66 -7.72
CA LEU A 82 3.04 -8.99 -8.87
C LEU A 82 2.20 -9.12 -10.12
N LYS A 83 2.07 -8.03 -10.87
CA LYS A 83 1.52 -7.99 -12.21
C LYS A 83 2.57 -7.42 -13.15
N GLN A 84 2.69 -7.98 -14.35
CA GLN A 84 3.59 -7.42 -15.35
C GLN A 84 2.85 -6.41 -16.22
N MET A 85 3.38 -5.20 -16.31
CA MET A 85 2.81 -4.09 -17.08
C MET A 85 3.93 -3.45 -17.91
N GLY A 86 3.77 -3.42 -19.23
CA GLY A 86 4.78 -2.84 -20.12
C GLY A 86 6.18 -3.49 -20.01
N GLY A 87 6.25 -4.76 -19.60
CA GLY A 87 7.51 -5.48 -19.36
C GLY A 87 8.13 -5.25 -17.98
N ILE A 88 7.54 -4.41 -17.14
CA ILE A 88 7.99 -4.10 -15.77
C ILE A 88 7.06 -4.78 -14.78
N ASN A 89 7.60 -5.33 -13.69
CA ASN A 89 6.80 -5.85 -12.60
C ASN A 89 6.28 -4.68 -11.75
N ARG A 90 4.97 -4.67 -11.45
CA ARG A 90 4.31 -3.73 -10.55
C ARG A 90 3.61 -4.50 -9.44
N LEU A 91 3.56 -3.94 -8.24
CA LEU A 91 2.76 -4.51 -7.17
C LEU A 91 1.29 -4.22 -7.44
N SER A 92 0.45 -5.26 -7.40
CA SER A 92 -0.98 -5.20 -7.69
C SER A 92 -1.75 -5.67 -6.47
N GLY A 93 -2.83 -4.97 -6.16
CA GLY A 93 -3.76 -5.24 -5.06
C GLY A 93 -4.52 -3.96 -4.66
N PRO A 94 -5.43 -4.02 -3.67
CA PRO A 94 -6.28 -2.91 -3.28
C PRO A 94 -5.53 -1.56 -3.15
N GLY A 95 -5.97 -0.56 -3.90
CA GLY A 95 -5.42 0.80 -3.83
C GLY A 95 -4.11 1.03 -4.60
N THR A 96 -3.74 0.10 -5.49
CA THR A 96 -2.60 0.25 -6.41
C THR A 96 -3.07 0.51 -7.83
N GLU A 97 -2.33 1.30 -8.61
CA GLU A 97 -2.59 1.54 -10.04
C GLU A 97 -2.68 0.22 -10.83
N ALA A 98 -1.79 -0.72 -10.52
CA ALA A 98 -1.74 -2.00 -11.20
C ALA A 98 -2.97 -2.88 -10.92
N GLU A 99 -3.79 -2.59 -9.93
CA GLU A 99 -5.03 -3.34 -9.66
C GLU A 99 -6.03 -3.23 -10.82
N GLU A 100 -6.23 -2.01 -11.32
CA GLU A 100 -7.24 -1.67 -12.33
C GLU A 100 -6.89 -2.21 -13.72
N GLU A 101 -5.61 -2.44 -13.97
CA GLU A 101 -5.11 -2.89 -15.25
C GLU A 101 -5.38 -4.38 -15.46
N PRO A 102 -5.98 -4.79 -16.59
CA PRO A 102 -6.20 -6.21 -16.84
C PRO A 102 -4.85 -6.97 -16.88
N GLY A 103 -4.82 -8.20 -16.39
CA GLY A 103 -3.63 -9.05 -16.50
C GLY A 103 -3.52 -10.14 -15.43
N MET A 104 -2.55 -11.04 -15.62
CA MET A 104 -2.27 -12.11 -14.66
C MET A 104 -1.45 -11.57 -13.50
N MET A 105 -1.98 -11.73 -12.29
CA MET A 105 -1.28 -11.43 -11.05
C MET A 105 -0.73 -12.71 -10.41
N GLN A 106 0.55 -12.69 -10.05
CA GLN A 106 1.16 -13.70 -9.20
C GLN A 106 1.00 -13.29 -7.73
N GLY A 107 -0.10 -13.75 -7.11
CA GLY A 107 -0.38 -13.53 -5.69
C GLY A 107 0.45 -14.40 -4.75
N GLY A 108 0.48 -14.02 -3.46
CA GLY A 108 1.09 -14.80 -2.39
C GLY A 108 2.62 -14.76 -2.35
N GLY A 109 3.25 -15.84 -1.89
CA GLY A 109 4.72 -15.91 -1.73
C GLY A 109 5.23 -14.96 -0.65
N LYS A 110 6.24 -14.15 -0.98
CA LYS A 110 6.91 -13.21 -0.04
C LYS A 110 6.18 -11.87 0.08
N TRP A 111 5.31 -11.50 -0.87
CA TRP A 111 4.73 -10.16 -0.96
C TRP A 111 3.87 -9.77 0.24
N PRO A 112 2.95 -10.63 0.74
CA PRO A 112 2.16 -10.27 1.92
C PRO A 112 3.03 -9.98 3.15
N ASN A 113 4.09 -10.78 3.33
CA ASN A 113 5.02 -10.59 4.46
C ASN A 113 5.88 -9.33 4.30
N ARG A 114 6.34 -9.02 3.08
CA ARG A 114 7.11 -7.82 2.78
C ARG A 114 6.30 -6.55 3.07
N LEU A 115 5.03 -6.54 2.70
CA LEU A 115 4.12 -5.42 2.94
C LEU A 115 3.77 -5.28 4.41
N ALA A 116 3.47 -6.39 5.11
CA ALA A 116 3.24 -6.38 6.55
C ALA A 116 4.44 -5.83 7.34
N MET A 117 5.66 -6.25 6.99
CA MET A 117 6.87 -5.73 7.61
C MET A 117 7.02 -4.22 7.39
N MET A 118 6.87 -3.75 6.15
CA MET A 118 6.96 -2.32 5.83
C MET A 118 5.84 -1.51 6.52
N CYS A 119 4.63 -2.07 6.63
CA CYS A 119 3.53 -1.45 7.36
C CYS A 119 3.87 -1.25 8.83
N GLY A 120 4.43 -2.28 9.48
CA GLY A 120 4.91 -2.19 10.86
C GLY A 120 6.08 -1.22 11.04
N GLU A 121 6.99 -1.14 10.06
CA GLU A 121 8.07 -0.14 10.06
C GLU A 121 7.48 1.29 10.02
N ILE A 122 6.52 1.56 9.14
CA ILE A 122 5.83 2.87 9.05
C ILE A 122 5.07 3.20 10.34
N ALA A 123 4.34 2.24 10.90
CA ALA A 123 3.61 2.41 12.14
C ALA A 123 4.54 2.66 13.35
N GLY A 124 5.77 2.15 13.33
CA GLY A 124 6.76 2.44 14.36
C GLY A 124 7.48 3.79 14.19
N GLU A 125 7.50 4.33 12.97
CA GLU A 125 8.11 5.63 12.65
C GLU A 125 7.14 6.80 12.85
N LEU A 126 5.88 6.60 12.52
CA LEU A 126 4.80 7.56 12.69
C LEU A 126 3.99 7.24 13.94
N ASP A 127 3.61 8.26 14.72
CA ASP A 127 2.70 8.04 15.84
C ASP A 127 1.33 7.54 15.35
N GLU A 128 0.93 6.34 15.79
CA GLU A 128 -0.27 5.65 15.33
C GLU A 128 -1.55 6.48 15.58
N TYR A 129 -1.56 7.26 16.67
CA TYR A 129 -2.68 8.10 17.03
C TYR A 129 -2.76 9.36 16.18
N ASP A 130 -1.62 9.96 15.85
CA ASP A 130 -1.53 11.07 14.90
C ASP A 130 -2.00 10.66 13.50
N MET A 131 -1.61 9.46 13.03
CA MET A 131 -2.11 8.91 11.76
C MET A 131 -3.63 8.77 11.78
N TYR A 132 -4.19 8.26 12.88
CA TYR A 132 -5.64 8.13 13.04
C TYR A 132 -6.36 9.47 13.05
N LYS A 133 -5.86 10.46 13.79
CA LYS A 133 -6.42 11.82 13.80
C LYS A 133 -6.41 12.41 12.39
N ALA A 134 -5.29 12.31 11.68
CA ALA A 134 -5.18 12.80 10.30
C ALA A 134 -6.25 12.17 9.40
N VAL A 135 -6.47 10.85 9.46
CA VAL A 135 -7.51 10.19 8.65
C VAL A 135 -8.92 10.66 9.02
N VAL A 136 -9.21 10.84 10.31
CA VAL A 136 -10.56 11.19 10.77
C VAL A 136 -10.89 12.67 10.54
N GLU A 137 -9.92 13.56 10.73
CA GLU A 137 -10.11 15.01 10.66
C GLU A 137 -9.90 15.56 9.25
N ASP A 138 -8.83 15.09 8.57
CA ASP A 138 -8.41 15.62 7.27
C ASP A 138 -8.74 14.68 6.11
N GLY A 139 -8.98 13.40 6.38
CA GLY A 139 -9.36 12.40 5.39
C GLY A 139 -8.26 11.41 5.02
N PRO A 140 -8.61 10.29 4.37
CA PRO A 140 -7.67 9.23 3.98
C PRO A 140 -6.45 9.70 3.17
N GLU A 141 -6.64 10.68 2.29
CA GLU A 141 -5.62 11.28 1.42
C GLU A 141 -4.48 11.93 2.19
N LYS A 142 -4.77 12.45 3.39
CA LYS A 142 -3.75 13.09 4.22
C LYS A 142 -2.68 12.09 4.62
N LEU A 143 -3.08 10.84 4.86
CA LEU A 143 -2.15 9.77 5.23
C LEU A 143 -1.22 9.40 4.08
N PHE A 144 -1.69 9.43 2.83
CA PHE A 144 -0.83 9.21 1.66
C PHE A 144 0.28 10.26 1.57
N GLN A 145 -0.03 11.53 1.84
CA GLN A 145 0.99 12.59 1.86
C GLN A 145 2.02 12.36 2.96
N LEU A 146 1.56 12.03 4.17
CA LEU A 146 2.42 11.78 5.32
C LEU A 146 3.37 10.59 5.13
N ILE A 147 2.87 9.49 4.54
CA ILE A 147 3.66 8.27 4.36
C ILE A 147 4.53 8.34 3.09
N CYS A 148 4.00 8.88 1.98
CA CYS A 148 4.62 8.74 0.65
C CYS A 148 5.29 10.00 0.10
N GLN A 149 5.08 11.19 0.69
CA GLN A 149 5.55 12.48 0.14
C GLN A 149 6.38 13.29 1.14
N ASP A 150 5.82 13.60 2.30
CA ASP A 150 6.24 14.76 3.12
C ASP A 150 7.23 14.43 4.25
N ASN A 151 7.66 13.17 4.40
CA ASN A 151 8.45 12.76 5.56
C ASN A 151 9.84 12.26 5.16
N GLU A 152 10.88 13.08 5.38
CA GLU A 152 12.30 12.69 5.22
C GLU A 152 12.69 11.49 6.10
N ASN A 153 11.91 11.19 7.14
CA ASN A 153 12.10 10.04 8.03
C ASN A 153 11.24 8.81 7.66
N SER A 154 10.34 8.90 6.68
CA SER A 154 9.60 7.73 6.19
C SER A 154 10.51 6.86 5.33
N VAL A 155 10.53 5.54 5.54
CA VAL A 155 11.24 4.58 4.66
C VAL A 155 10.80 4.70 3.18
N LEU A 156 9.63 5.30 2.95
CA LEU A 156 8.98 5.49 1.65
C LEU A 156 8.93 6.96 1.18
N ALA A 157 9.74 7.85 1.76
CA ALA A 157 9.89 9.23 1.30
C ALA A 157 10.25 9.30 -0.20
N GLY A 158 9.72 10.31 -0.91
CA GLY A 158 10.12 10.63 -2.29
C GLY A 158 9.51 9.73 -3.37
N CYS A 159 8.50 8.92 -3.06
CA CYS A 159 7.85 8.05 -4.04
C CYS A 159 7.13 8.83 -5.16
N MET A 160 6.61 10.02 -4.86
CA MET A 160 5.75 10.80 -5.77
C MET A 160 6.51 11.86 -6.60
N GLU A 161 7.81 12.07 -6.41
CA GLU A 161 8.59 12.99 -7.27
C GLU A 161 8.75 12.50 -8.72
N LYS A 162 8.39 11.23 -9.01
CA LYS A 162 8.57 10.61 -10.33
C LYS A 162 7.32 10.48 -11.19
N GLN A 163 6.10 10.63 -10.66
CA GLN A 163 4.89 10.48 -11.49
C GLN A 163 4.57 11.70 -12.37
N MET A 164 5.27 12.82 -12.20
CA MET A 164 5.06 14.03 -13.01
C MET A 164 6.09 14.22 -14.14
N LYS A 165 7.09 13.34 -14.27
CA LYS A 165 8.15 13.46 -15.30
C LYS A 165 7.94 12.56 -16.52
N ASP A 166 7.02 11.61 -16.46
CA ASP A 166 6.77 10.67 -17.55
C ASP A 166 5.54 11.06 -18.42
N GLU A 167 4.95 12.24 -18.18
CA GLU A 167 3.88 12.84 -19.01
C GLU A 167 4.31 14.15 -19.73
N LEU A 168 5.63 14.38 -19.93
CA LEU A 168 6.12 15.48 -20.77
C LEU A 168 7.07 15.02 -21.89
#